data_AF-A0A2A8D5D3-F1
#
_entry.id   AF-A0A2A8D5D3-F1
#
_cell.length_a   1.000
_cell.length_b   1.000
_cell.length_c   1.000
_cell.angle_alpha   90.00
_cell.angle_beta   90.00
_cell.angle_gamma   90.00
#
_symmetry.space_group_name_H-M   'P 1'
#
loop_
_entity.id
_entity.type
_entity.pdbx_description
1 polymer ?
#
loop_
_entity_poly.entity_id
_entity_poly.type
_entity_poly.pdbx_seq_one_letter_code
_entity_poly.pdbx_strand_id
1 'polypeptide(L)'
;MGFLLLAAYGFWAVSLVALVLFLYFYFRFNRFDGICQGILMLCPVAGLLFYVWYRNAYVEITRTYVLRRTFLRFVEKIEYRRIRKYGYHERYDHNNNFEDGLYLGGPLVEGHKYSAESVELHSNWANFGYVLGQLAFRIVNERWAEPESDEDQNLIQEYVSSGRAREICLEQSGFVFPENDNSPYRESKE
;
A
#
# COMPACT_ATOMS: atom_id res chain seq x y z
N MET A 1 7.19 -8.31 5.77
CA MET A 1 7.75 -6.98 6.08
C MET A 1 9.14 -7.01 6.74
N GLY A 2 9.43 -7.90 7.70
CA GLY A 2 10.74 -7.93 8.38
C GLY A 2 11.97 -8.20 7.50
N PHE A 3 11.83 -9.03 6.45
CA PHE A 3 12.95 -9.37 5.55
C PHE A 3 13.42 -8.18 4.70
N LEU A 4 12.51 -7.33 4.21
CA LEU A 4 12.85 -6.15 3.41
C LEU A 4 13.58 -5.08 4.25
N LEU A 5 13.17 -4.91 5.51
CA LEU A 5 13.85 -4.05 6.47
C LEU A 5 15.28 -4.54 6.74
N LEU A 6 15.44 -5.85 7.00
CA LEU A 6 16.75 -6.44 7.28
C LEU A 6 17.67 -6.39 6.06
N ALA A 7 17.13 -6.63 4.86
CA ALA A 7 17.83 -6.44 3.60
C ALA A 7 18.23 -4.97 3.37
N ALA A 8 17.36 -4.01 3.71
CA ALA A 8 17.66 -2.58 3.64
C ALA A 8 18.85 -2.20 4.52
N TYR A 9 18.84 -2.63 5.78
CA TYR A 9 19.94 -2.38 6.71
C TYR A 9 21.25 -3.03 6.24
N GLY A 10 21.18 -4.26 5.73
CA GLY A 10 22.34 -4.94 5.14
C GLY A 10 22.94 -4.18 3.96
N PHE A 11 22.08 -3.70 3.06
CA PHE A 11 22.51 -2.93 1.88
C PHE A 11 23.15 -1.59 2.27
N TRP A 12 22.61 -0.91 3.29
CA TRP A 12 23.19 0.32 3.85
C TRP A 12 24.55 0.08 4.50
N ALA A 13 24.71 -0.99 5.26
CA ALA A 13 25.98 -1.33 5.90
C ALA A 13 27.07 -1.58 4.85
N VAL A 14 26.76 -2.37 3.82
CA VAL A 14 27.70 -2.65 2.70
C VAL A 14 28.04 -1.36 1.94
N SER A 15 27.04 -0.50 1.70
CA SER A 15 27.24 0.81 1.04
C SER A 15 28.18 1.73 1.83
N LEU A 16 28.04 1.81 3.15
CA LEU A 16 28.89 2.65 4.00
C LEU A 16 30.33 2.13 4.05
N VAL A 17 30.50 0.82 4.18
CA VAL A 17 31.83 0.19 4.17
C VAL A 17 32.52 0.41 2.83
N ALA A 18 31.80 0.26 1.70
CA ALA A 18 32.34 0.54 0.37
C ALA A 18 32.76 2.00 0.20
N LEU A 19 31.98 2.95 0.72
CA LEU A 19 32.31 4.38 0.67
C LEU A 19 33.56 4.72 1.49
N VAL A 20 33.71 4.15 2.69
CA VAL A 20 34.91 4.34 3.52
C VAL A 20 36.15 3.76 2.84
N LEU A 21 36.04 2.56 2.26
CA LEU A 21 37.14 1.94 1.50
C LEU A 21 37.52 2.79 0.28
N PHE A 22 36.54 3.29 -0.47
CA PHE A 22 36.77 4.18 -1.60
C PHE A 22 37.58 5.42 -1.20
N LEU A 23 37.16 6.12 -0.14
CA LEU A 23 37.86 7.30 0.36
C LEU A 23 39.27 6.96 0.83
N TYR A 24 39.46 5.83 1.54
CA TYR A 24 40.78 5.38 2.00
C TYR A 24 41.73 5.15 0.82
N PHE A 25 41.32 4.39 -0.20
CA PHE A 25 42.16 4.16 -1.37
C PHE A 25 42.46 5.45 -2.15
N TYR A 26 41.50 6.37 -2.18
CA TYR A 26 41.64 7.66 -2.86
C TYR A 26 42.71 8.54 -2.22
N PHE A 27 42.66 8.71 -0.90
CA PHE A 27 43.67 9.48 -0.19
C PHE A 27 45.03 8.77 -0.12
N ARG A 28 45.05 7.43 -0.01
CA ARG A 28 46.29 6.69 0.28
C ARG A 28 47.14 6.40 -0.97
N PHE A 29 46.52 6.06 -2.10
CA PHE A 29 47.26 5.51 -3.24
C PHE A 29 47.19 6.37 -4.51
N ASN A 30 46.24 7.31 -4.62
CA ASN A 30 46.08 8.24 -5.75
C ASN A 30 46.15 7.61 -7.17
N ARG A 31 46.00 6.28 -7.24
CA ARG A 31 45.99 5.45 -8.44
C ARG A 31 44.98 4.35 -8.20
N PHE A 32 44.03 4.24 -9.10
CA PHE A 32 42.96 3.28 -9.00
C PHE A 32 42.89 2.43 -10.26
N ASP A 33 42.69 1.14 -10.04
CA ASP A 33 42.22 0.24 -11.07
C ASP A 33 40.74 0.52 -11.34
N GLY A 34 40.36 0.76 -12.60
CA GLY A 34 39.06 1.31 -12.99
C GLY A 34 37.87 0.40 -12.60
N ILE A 35 38.10 -0.91 -12.56
CA ILE A 35 37.10 -1.91 -12.14
C ILE A 35 36.78 -1.77 -10.64
N CYS A 36 37.80 -1.53 -9.81
CA CYS A 36 37.61 -1.34 -8.37
C CYS A 36 36.86 -0.03 -8.06
N GLN A 37 37.09 1.04 -8.84
CA GLN A 37 36.31 2.28 -8.71
C GLN A 37 34.84 2.10 -9.08
N GLY A 38 34.55 1.37 -10.17
CA GLY A 38 33.18 1.11 -10.59
C GLY A 38 32.37 0.41 -9.51
N ILE A 39 32.91 -0.66 -8.92
CA ILE A 39 32.22 -1.45 -7.89
C ILE A 39 32.02 -0.62 -6.60
N LEU A 40 33.06 0.10 -6.16
CA LEU A 40 32.99 0.90 -4.93
C LEU A 40 32.06 2.11 -5.04
N MET A 41 31.85 2.67 -6.23
CA MET A 41 30.88 3.76 -6.48
C MET A 41 29.46 3.24 -6.73
N LEU A 42 29.31 2.04 -7.30
CA LEU A 42 27.99 1.45 -7.56
C LEU A 42 27.27 1.06 -6.26
N CYS A 43 27.99 0.55 -5.24
CA CYS A 43 27.38 0.13 -3.97
C CYS A 43 26.65 1.27 -3.23
N PRO A 44 27.22 2.48 -3.07
CA PRO A 44 26.53 3.64 -2.52
C PRO A 44 25.32 4.11 -3.33
N VAL A 45 25.45 4.14 -4.65
CA VAL A 45 24.35 4.53 -5.54
C VAL A 45 23.21 3.52 -5.46
N ALA A 46 23.52 2.22 -5.48
CA ALA A 46 22.53 1.16 -5.30
C ALA A 46 21.89 1.19 -3.91
N GLY A 47 22.64 1.50 -2.85
CA GLY A 47 22.10 1.68 -1.49
C GLY A 47 21.13 2.86 -1.39
N LEU A 48 21.46 3.99 -2.03
CA LEU A 48 20.57 5.15 -2.13
C LEU A 48 19.32 4.84 -2.95
N LEU A 49 19.45 4.18 -4.10
CA LEU A 49 18.32 3.78 -4.93
C LEU A 49 17.41 2.78 -4.21
N PHE A 50 17.99 1.79 -3.51
CA PHE A 50 17.24 0.84 -2.70
C PHE A 50 16.53 1.54 -1.53
N TYR A 51 17.19 2.49 -0.87
CA TYR A 51 16.57 3.28 0.19
C TYR A 51 15.42 4.14 -0.31
N VAL A 52 15.58 4.81 -1.45
CA VAL A 52 14.53 5.58 -2.11
C VAL A 52 13.37 4.66 -2.49
N TRP A 53 13.64 3.49 -3.05
CA TRP A 53 12.64 2.49 -3.38
C TRP A 53 11.89 1.97 -2.15
N TYR A 54 12.62 1.57 -1.10
CA TYR A 54 12.08 1.12 0.18
C TYR A 54 11.22 2.19 0.88
N ARG A 55 11.67 3.46 0.89
CA ARG A 55 10.92 4.57 1.49
C ARG A 55 9.71 4.99 0.67
N ASN A 56 9.75 4.81 -0.65
CA ASN A 56 8.70 5.27 -1.55
C ASN A 56 7.69 4.20 -1.95
N ALA A 57 7.87 2.93 -1.54
CA ALA A 57 6.91 1.84 -1.74
C ALA A 57 6.37 1.36 -0.38
N TYR A 58 5.65 2.25 0.31
CA TYR A 58 5.08 1.95 1.62
C TYR A 58 3.56 2.04 1.60
N VAL A 59 2.94 1.06 2.26
CA VAL A 59 1.51 1.02 2.51
C VAL A 59 1.31 0.99 4.01
N GLU A 60 0.60 1.99 4.50
CA GLU A 60 0.18 2.14 5.88
C GLU A 60 -1.30 1.83 5.98
N ILE A 61 -1.64 0.87 6.83
CA ILE A 61 -3.03 0.52 7.13
C ILE A 61 -3.21 0.76 8.62
N THR A 62 -4.07 1.71 8.96
CA THR A 62 -4.41 2.08 10.34
C THR A 62 -5.87 1.78 10.63
N ARG A 63 -6.35 2.06 11.84
CA ARG A 63 -7.76 1.90 12.18
C ARG A 63 -8.69 2.91 11.48
N THR A 64 -8.14 4.02 10.99
CA THR A 64 -8.91 5.15 10.40
C THR A 64 -8.73 5.31 8.90
N TYR A 65 -7.56 4.97 8.38
CA TYR A 65 -7.19 5.27 7.00
C TYR A 65 -6.25 4.23 6.42
N VAL A 66 -6.23 4.23 5.10
CA VAL A 66 -5.26 3.55 4.27
C VAL A 66 -4.45 4.60 3.53
N LEU A 67 -3.12 4.48 3.60
CA LEU A 67 -2.20 5.38 2.91
C LEU A 67 -1.22 4.54 2.09
N ARG A 68 -1.07 4.91 0.83
CA ARG A 68 -0.09 4.35 -0.10
C ARG A 68 0.80 5.46 -0.62
N ARG A 69 2.10 5.21 -0.62
CA ARG A 69 3.07 6.05 -1.33
C ARG A 69 3.57 5.31 -2.56
N THR A 70 3.57 6.00 -3.69
CA THR A 70 4.10 5.51 -4.95
C THR A 70 5.43 6.20 -5.27
N PHE A 71 6.32 5.51 -6.01
CA PHE A 71 7.69 5.93 -6.37
C PHE A 71 7.82 7.37 -6.91
N LEU A 72 6.76 7.94 -7.47
CA LEU A 72 6.71 9.28 -8.07
C LEU A 72 6.02 10.35 -7.21
N ARG A 73 6.06 10.22 -5.86
CA ARG A 73 5.60 11.24 -4.89
C ARG A 73 4.08 11.38 -4.73
N PHE A 74 3.28 10.53 -5.38
CA PHE A 74 1.84 10.48 -5.09
C PHE A 74 1.60 9.78 -3.75
N VAL A 75 1.07 10.55 -2.80
CA VAL A 75 0.54 10.04 -1.53
C VAL A 75 -0.96 9.86 -1.74
N GLU A 76 -1.36 8.63 -1.93
CA GLU A 76 -2.75 8.22 -2.05
C GLU A 76 -3.24 7.88 -0.65
N LYS A 77 -4.06 8.74 -0.04
CA LYS A 77 -4.65 8.50 1.28
C LYS A 77 -6.16 8.48 1.14
N ILE A 78 -6.80 7.50 1.76
CA ILE A 78 -8.25 7.44 1.88
C ILE A 78 -8.62 7.03 3.31
N GLU A 79 -9.50 7.81 3.94
CA GLU A 79 -10.10 7.46 5.22
C GLU A 79 -11.25 6.49 4.99
N TYR A 80 -11.39 5.47 5.85
CA TYR A 80 -12.44 4.47 5.69
C TYR A 80 -13.82 5.12 5.55
N ARG A 81 -14.11 6.09 6.43
CA ARG A 81 -15.37 6.84 6.44
C ARG A 81 -15.65 7.63 5.16
N ARG A 82 -14.65 7.89 4.33
CA ARG A 82 -14.76 8.64 3.06
C ARG A 82 -14.85 7.73 1.84
N ILE A 83 -14.75 6.41 2.02
CA ILE A 83 -14.84 5.47 0.90
C ILE A 83 -16.25 5.57 0.31
N ARG A 84 -16.31 5.90 -0.97
CA ARG A 84 -17.53 5.94 -1.77
C ARG A 84 -17.80 4.60 -2.43
N LYS A 85 -16.78 4.00 -3.05
CA LYS A 85 -16.92 2.70 -3.71
C LYS A 85 -15.70 1.85 -3.43
N TYR A 86 -15.90 0.54 -3.51
CA TYR A 86 -14.78 -0.37 -3.62
C TYR A 86 -14.99 -1.39 -4.74
N GLY A 87 -13.89 -1.84 -5.34
CA GLY A 87 -13.89 -2.90 -6.34
C GLY A 87 -12.86 -3.94 -5.96
N TYR A 88 -13.33 -5.13 -5.60
CA TYR A 88 -12.48 -6.28 -5.35
C TYR A 88 -12.34 -7.08 -6.64
N HIS A 89 -11.10 -7.43 -7.02
CA HIS A 89 -10.82 -8.19 -8.22
C HIS A 89 -9.90 -9.37 -7.90
N GLU A 90 -10.24 -10.52 -8.47
CA GLU A 90 -9.38 -11.70 -8.48
C GLU A 90 -8.96 -11.94 -9.93
N ARG A 91 -7.65 -11.91 -10.17
CA ARG A 91 -7.08 -12.11 -11.50
C ARG A 91 -6.04 -13.21 -11.44
N TYR A 92 -6.02 -14.07 -12.45
CA TYR A 92 -4.87 -14.90 -12.72
C TYR A 92 -4.01 -14.17 -13.76
N ASP A 93 -2.74 -13.92 -13.43
CA ASP A 93 -1.77 -13.42 -14.40
C ASP A 93 -1.54 -14.46 -15.52
N HIS A 94 -0.96 -14.04 -16.65
CA HIS A 94 -0.63 -14.91 -17.78
C HIS A 94 0.26 -16.10 -17.38
N ASN A 95 1.00 -15.96 -16.29
CA ASN A 95 1.83 -17.00 -15.67
C ASN A 95 1.08 -17.89 -14.67
N ASN A 96 -0.26 -17.84 -14.65
CA ASN A 96 -1.14 -18.57 -13.74
C ASN A 96 -0.92 -18.25 -12.25
N ASN A 97 -0.32 -17.09 -11.95
CA ASN A 97 -0.20 -16.59 -10.59
C ASN A 97 -1.51 -15.93 -10.18
N PHE A 98 -2.06 -16.34 -9.04
CA PHE A 98 -3.24 -15.71 -8.46
C PHE A 98 -2.86 -14.35 -7.87
N GLU A 99 -3.49 -13.30 -8.35
CA GLU A 99 -3.41 -11.94 -7.83
C GLU A 99 -4.81 -11.43 -7.44
N ASP A 100 -5.02 -11.20 -6.15
CA ASP A 100 -6.16 -10.48 -5.63
C ASP A 100 -5.78 -9.05 -5.25
N GLY A 101 -6.68 -8.13 -5.58
CA GLY A 101 -6.50 -6.71 -5.36
C GLY A 101 -7.81 -5.99 -5.07
N LEU A 102 -7.67 -4.79 -4.51
CA LEU A 102 -8.79 -3.98 -4.05
C LEU A 102 -8.57 -2.54 -4.47
N TYR A 103 -9.53 -1.99 -5.21
CA TYR A 103 -9.61 -0.58 -5.53
C TYR A 103 -10.53 0.10 -4.52
N LEU A 104 -10.03 1.11 -3.81
CA LEU A 104 -10.81 1.99 -2.94
C LEU A 104 -10.94 3.35 -3.61
N GLY A 105 -12.17 3.80 -3.84
CA GLY A 105 -12.47 5.12 -4.40
C GLY A 105 -13.21 5.99 -3.39
N GLY A 106 -12.72 7.19 -3.16
CA GLY A 106 -13.36 8.22 -2.36
C GLY A 106 -14.43 8.99 -3.14
N PRO A 107 -14.87 10.14 -2.63
CA PRO A 107 -15.84 10.98 -3.33
C PRO A 107 -15.31 11.42 -4.70
N LEU A 108 -16.22 11.62 -5.65
CA LEU A 108 -15.91 12.17 -6.95
C LEU A 108 -15.52 13.64 -6.84
N VAL A 109 -14.66 14.10 -7.74
CA VAL A 109 -14.39 15.53 -7.90
C VAL A 109 -15.57 16.16 -8.65
N GLU A 110 -16.00 17.33 -8.20
CA GLU A 110 -17.10 18.06 -8.84
C GLU A 110 -16.82 18.29 -10.34
N GLY A 111 -17.80 17.95 -11.19
CA GLY A 111 -17.66 18.03 -12.65
C GLY A 111 -16.80 16.93 -13.30
N HIS A 112 -16.31 15.96 -12.52
CA HIS A 112 -15.44 14.90 -13.03
C HIS A 112 -15.93 13.48 -12.68
N LYS A 113 -15.62 12.52 -13.57
CA LYS A 113 -15.96 11.09 -13.39
C LYS A 113 -14.93 10.31 -12.57
N TYR A 114 -13.89 10.97 -12.06
CA TYR A 114 -12.81 10.35 -11.27
C TYR A 114 -12.87 10.80 -9.80
N SER A 115 -12.35 9.95 -8.92
CA SER A 115 -12.19 10.27 -7.50
C SER A 115 -10.87 11.00 -7.26
N ALA A 116 -10.87 12.02 -6.40
CA ALA A 116 -9.63 12.70 -5.98
C ALA A 116 -8.79 11.83 -5.04
N GLU A 117 -9.44 11.00 -4.23
CA GLU A 117 -8.82 10.14 -3.23
C GLU A 117 -9.08 8.70 -3.65
N SER A 118 -8.10 8.02 -4.24
CA SER A 118 -8.23 6.59 -4.54
C SER A 118 -6.95 5.85 -4.22
N VAL A 119 -7.10 4.62 -3.71
CA VAL A 119 -5.99 3.74 -3.36
C VAL A 119 -6.22 2.37 -3.97
N GLU A 120 -5.21 1.86 -4.66
CA GLU A 120 -5.17 0.46 -5.11
C GLU A 120 -4.31 -0.37 -4.15
N LEU A 121 -4.85 -1.52 -3.73
CA LEU A 121 -4.24 -2.45 -2.80
C LEU A 121 -4.05 -3.82 -3.44
N HIS A 122 -2.98 -4.51 -3.10
CA HIS A 122 -2.70 -5.90 -3.51
C HIS A 122 -2.53 -6.81 -2.28
N SER A 123 -2.81 -8.10 -2.44
CA SER A 123 -2.74 -9.08 -1.35
C SER A 123 -1.36 -9.36 -0.78
N ASN A 124 -0.30 -9.05 -1.53
CA ASN A 124 1.09 -9.15 -1.07
C ASN A 124 1.43 -8.18 0.07
N TRP A 125 0.46 -7.42 0.58
CA TRP A 125 0.65 -6.40 1.61
C TRP A 125 0.26 -6.92 2.99
N ALA A 126 1.06 -6.53 3.98
CA ALA A 126 1.06 -7.16 5.30
C ALA A 126 -0.30 -7.14 6.02
N ASN A 127 -1.20 -6.20 5.69
CA ASN A 127 -2.51 -6.05 6.33
C ASN A 127 -3.66 -5.93 5.32
N PHE A 128 -3.53 -6.50 4.11
CA PHE A 128 -4.62 -6.49 3.12
C PHE A 128 -5.94 -7.04 3.68
N GLY A 129 -5.87 -8.14 4.43
CA GLY A 129 -7.04 -8.74 5.09
C GLY A 129 -7.78 -7.78 6.01
N TYR A 130 -7.06 -6.92 6.74
CA TYR A 130 -7.69 -5.94 7.62
C TYR A 130 -8.56 -4.91 6.87
N VAL A 131 -8.14 -4.50 5.67
CA VAL A 131 -8.96 -3.61 4.82
C VAL A 131 -10.25 -4.31 4.40
N LEU A 132 -10.17 -5.59 4.01
CA LEU A 132 -11.36 -6.39 3.73
C LEU A 132 -12.25 -6.51 4.96
N GLY A 133 -11.68 -6.73 6.15
CA GLY A 133 -12.43 -6.79 7.40
C GLY A 133 -13.18 -5.49 7.71
N GLN A 134 -12.56 -4.33 7.47
CA GLN A 134 -13.20 -3.01 7.62
C GLN A 134 -14.36 -2.81 6.64
N LEU A 135 -14.19 -3.22 5.38
CA LEU A 135 -15.26 -3.17 4.38
C LEU A 135 -16.40 -4.13 4.73
N ALA A 136 -16.08 -5.38 5.08
CA ALA A 136 -17.07 -6.38 5.49
C ALA A 136 -17.83 -5.94 6.74
N PHE A 137 -17.15 -5.37 7.73
CA PHE A 137 -17.79 -4.77 8.90
C PHE A 137 -18.78 -3.69 8.48
N ARG A 138 -18.39 -2.79 7.58
CA ARG A 138 -19.27 -1.72 7.08
C ARG A 138 -20.49 -2.27 6.34
N ILE A 139 -20.32 -3.31 5.54
CA ILE A 139 -21.40 -3.95 4.78
C ILE A 139 -22.40 -4.63 5.74
N VAL A 140 -21.90 -5.36 6.74
CA VAL A 140 -22.76 -6.16 7.64
C VAL A 140 -23.44 -5.30 8.69
N ASN A 141 -22.74 -4.32 9.28
CA ASN A 141 -23.26 -3.54 10.40
C ASN A 141 -23.83 -2.18 9.99
N GLU A 142 -23.86 -1.88 8.70
CA GLU A 142 -24.31 -0.62 8.14
C GLU A 142 -23.61 0.66 8.69
N ARG A 143 -22.45 0.51 9.33
CA ARG A 143 -21.64 1.62 9.89
C ARG A 143 -20.14 1.33 9.81
N TRP A 144 -19.32 2.37 9.82
CA TRP A 144 -17.87 2.21 9.95
C TRP A 144 -17.50 1.84 11.38
N ALA A 145 -16.48 0.99 11.55
CA ALA A 145 -15.94 0.65 12.84
C ALA A 145 -15.35 1.88 13.55
N GLU A 146 -15.53 1.95 14.86
CA GLU A 146 -14.90 2.96 15.69
C GLU A 146 -13.42 2.61 15.90
N PRO A 147 -12.49 3.55 15.62
CA PRO A 147 -11.05 3.28 15.75
C PRO A 147 -10.63 2.96 17.19
N GLU A 148 -11.33 3.51 18.19
CA GLU A 148 -10.99 3.36 19.60
C GLU A 148 -11.74 2.19 20.27
N SER A 149 -12.75 1.61 19.59
CA SER A 149 -13.53 0.50 20.12
C SER A 149 -12.82 -0.83 19.86
N ASP A 150 -12.24 -1.41 20.92
CA ASP A 150 -11.61 -2.73 20.81
C ASP A 150 -12.62 -3.84 20.46
N GLU A 151 -13.90 -3.67 20.79
CA GLU A 151 -14.97 -4.60 20.38
C GLU A 151 -15.13 -4.62 18.85
N ASP A 152 -15.22 -3.44 18.22
CA ASP A 152 -15.30 -3.33 16.76
C ASP A 152 -14.04 -3.90 16.09
N GLN A 153 -12.87 -3.62 16.68
CA GLN A 153 -11.60 -4.15 16.18
C GLN A 153 -11.53 -5.68 16.27
N ASN A 154 -12.04 -6.28 17.35
CA ASN A 154 -12.09 -7.73 17.51
C ASN A 154 -13.01 -8.37 16.49
N LEU A 155 -14.18 -7.79 16.23
CA LEU A 155 -15.10 -8.26 15.19
C LEU A 155 -14.47 -8.19 13.79
N ILE A 156 -13.73 -7.12 13.49
CA ILE A 156 -12.97 -7.03 12.24
C ILE A 156 -11.96 -8.18 12.15
N GLN A 157 -11.17 -8.42 13.20
CA GLN A 157 -10.19 -9.50 13.20
C GLN A 157 -10.85 -10.89 13.07
N GLU A 158 -12.04 -11.07 13.63
CA GLU A 158 -12.83 -12.29 13.46
C GLU A 158 -13.24 -12.49 11.99
N TYR A 159 -13.75 -11.44 11.32
CA TYR A 159 -14.09 -11.53 9.89
C TYR A 159 -12.86 -11.84 9.03
N VAL A 160 -11.69 -11.30 9.38
CA VAL A 160 -10.44 -11.57 8.65
C VAL A 160 -9.97 -13.00 8.88
N SER A 161 -9.90 -13.44 10.13
CA SER A 161 -9.39 -14.77 10.50
C SER A 161 -10.29 -15.91 10.04
N SER A 162 -11.61 -15.67 9.99
CA SER A 162 -12.59 -16.65 9.48
C SER A 162 -12.65 -16.72 7.95
N GLY A 163 -12.03 -15.78 7.23
CA GLY A 163 -12.15 -15.66 5.76
C GLY A 163 -13.44 -15.01 5.28
N ARG A 164 -14.42 -14.82 6.18
CA ARG A 164 -15.73 -14.22 5.88
C ARG A 164 -15.62 -12.81 5.29
N ALA A 165 -14.60 -12.05 5.68
CA ALA A 165 -14.33 -10.73 5.12
C ALA A 165 -14.13 -10.78 3.59
N ARG A 166 -13.39 -11.77 3.10
CA ARG A 166 -13.12 -11.94 1.67
C ARG A 166 -14.39 -12.33 0.92
N GLU A 167 -15.16 -13.28 1.45
CA GLU A 167 -16.43 -13.73 0.86
C GLU A 167 -17.41 -12.57 0.69
N ILE A 168 -17.66 -11.83 1.77
CA ILE A 168 -18.56 -10.67 1.75
C ILE A 168 -18.08 -9.62 0.74
N CYS A 169 -16.79 -9.28 0.77
CA CYS A 169 -16.26 -8.25 -0.12
C CYS A 169 -16.31 -8.65 -1.59
N LEU A 170 -16.09 -9.93 -1.92
CA LEU A 170 -16.20 -10.46 -3.28
C LEU A 170 -17.64 -10.44 -3.77
N GLU A 171 -18.59 -10.92 -2.95
CA GLU A 171 -20.02 -10.92 -3.28
C GLU A 171 -20.56 -9.50 -3.54
N GLN A 172 -20.07 -8.53 -2.78
CA GLN A 172 -20.47 -7.13 -2.87
C GLN A 172 -19.50 -6.28 -3.69
N SER A 173 -18.68 -6.89 -4.56
CA SER A 173 -17.72 -6.13 -5.37
C SER A 173 -18.41 -5.09 -6.26
N GLY A 174 -17.91 -3.86 -6.26
CA GLY A 174 -18.53 -2.74 -6.96
C GLY A 174 -19.58 -1.98 -6.13
N PHE A 175 -19.77 -2.34 -4.86
CA PHE A 175 -20.68 -1.64 -3.96
C PHE A 175 -20.33 -0.15 -3.83
N VAL A 176 -21.36 0.67 -3.81
CA VAL A 176 -21.27 2.13 -3.62
C VAL A 176 -21.97 2.48 -2.31
N PHE A 177 -21.21 3.04 -1.36
CA PHE A 177 -21.70 3.51 -0.08
C PHE A 177 -22.53 4.80 -0.27
N PRO A 178 -23.85 4.76 0.00
CA PRO A 178 -24.75 5.88 -0.29
C PRO A 178 -24.37 7.18 0.41
N GLU A 179 -23.83 7.13 1.63
CA GLU A 179 -23.47 8.33 2.40
C GLU A 179 -22.43 9.19 1.67
N ASN A 180 -21.54 8.54 0.92
CA ASN A 180 -20.41 9.17 0.25
C ASN A 180 -20.60 9.24 -1.27
N ASP A 181 -21.74 8.81 -1.80
CA ASP A 181 -22.04 8.91 -3.23
C ASP A 181 -22.46 10.34 -3.59
N ASN A 182 -21.50 11.13 -4.06
CA ASN A 182 -21.74 12.45 -4.61
C ASN A 182 -21.81 12.43 -6.15
N SER A 183 -22.12 11.28 -6.74
CA SER A 183 -22.23 11.19 -8.19
C SER A 183 -23.48 11.88 -8.71
N PRO A 184 -23.40 12.55 -9.87
CA PRO A 184 -24.56 13.19 -10.51
C PRO A 184 -25.63 12.18 -10.96
N TYR A 185 -25.36 10.87 -10.83
CA TYR A 185 -26.28 9.79 -11.13
C TYR A 185 -27.13 9.35 -9.92
N ARG A 186 -26.88 9.93 -8.73
CA ARG A 186 -27.64 9.62 -7.50
C ARG A 186 -29.10 10.09 -7.57
N GLU A 187 -29.38 11.16 -8.31
CA GLU A 187 -30.72 11.76 -8.42
C GLU A 187 -31.69 11.00 -9.33
N SER A 188 -31.30 9.89 -9.98
CA SER A 188 -32.21 9.16 -10.89
C SER A 188 -32.91 7.96 -10.26
N LYS A 189 -32.91 7.82 -8.93
CA LYS A 189 -33.59 6.74 -8.21
C LYS A 189 -34.42 7.29 -7.05
N GLU A 190 -35.46 8.04 -7.39
CA GLU A 190 -36.69 8.16 -6.59
C GLU A 190 -37.87 7.58 -7.39
#